data_AF-A0A927CXV8-F1
#
_entry.id   AF-A0A927CXV8-F1
#
_cell.length_a   1.000
_cell.length_b   1.000
_cell.length_c   1.000
_cell.angle_alpha   90.00
_cell.angle_beta   90.00
_cell.angle_gamma   90.00
#
_symmetry.space_group_name_H-M   'P 1'
#
loop_
_entity.id
_entity.type
_entity.pdbx_description
1 polymer ?
#
loop_
_entity_poly.entity_id
_entity_poly.type
_entity_poly.pdbx_seq_one_letter_code
_entity_poly.pdbx_strand_id
1 'polypeptide(L)'
;MSNKIKLGEIVIALRRKLLTAIISSLLFALFFTILALFFTTPARFDGDLFFTLYYLNLMIVITFGVLVSLFSDFLSKEMSKKTYTREIISFIFHCAGGAPLKALGLVSAILFFIVDRILKKVKVGWLSVIIALFIVVLVFIIMIQ
;
A
#
# COMPACT_ATOMS: atom_id res chain seq x y z
N MET A 1 27.62 -4.27 12.79
CA MET A 1 26.80 -4.80 11.67
C MET A 1 27.29 -4.18 10.38
N SER A 2 27.74 -4.97 9.40
CA SER A 2 28.34 -4.46 8.14
C SER A 2 27.31 -3.68 7.31
N ASN A 3 27.72 -2.58 6.67
CA ASN A 3 26.87 -1.74 5.81
C ASN A 3 26.15 -2.54 4.71
N LYS A 4 26.76 -3.63 4.21
CA LYS A 4 26.16 -4.51 3.19
C LYS A 4 24.90 -5.22 3.69
N ILE A 5 24.85 -5.59 4.98
CA ILE A 5 23.72 -6.30 5.58
C ILE A 5 22.51 -5.37 5.69
N LYS A 6 22.73 -4.13 6.13
CA LYS A 6 21.67 -3.10 6.21
C LYS A 6 21.06 -2.79 4.85
N LEU A 7 21.88 -2.71 3.81
CA LEU A 7 21.39 -2.45 2.45
C LEU A 7 20.48 -3.58 1.94
N GLY A 8 20.86 -4.85 2.20
CA GLY A 8 20.04 -6.01 1.82
C GLY A 8 18.66 -5.99 2.46
N GLU A 9 18.58 -5.68 3.76
CA GLU A 9 17.31 -5.59 4.49
C GLU A 9 16.39 -4.49 3.94
N ILE A 10 16.96 -3.33 3.62
CA ILE A 10 16.21 -2.21 3.02
C ILE A 10 15.66 -2.61 1.65
N VAL A 11 16.48 -3.24 0.81
CA VAL A 11 16.07 -3.67 -0.53
C VAL A 11 14.94 -4.71 -0.45
N ILE A 12 15.02 -5.67 0.47
CA ILE A 12 13.95 -6.66 0.69
C ILE A 12 12.66 -5.96 1.16
N ALA A 13 12.77 -5.02 2.09
CA ALA A 13 11.62 -4.27 2.58
C ALA A 13 10.98 -3.41 1.47
N LEU A 14 11.80 -2.78 0.63
CA LEU A 14 11.33 -1.92 -0.46
C LEU A 14 10.54 -2.70 -1.50
N ARG A 15 11.06 -3.85 -1.96
CA ARG A 15 10.35 -4.73 -2.92
C ARG A 15 8.96 -5.09 -2.42
N ARG A 16 8.88 -5.52 -1.17
CA ARG A 16 7.61 -5.87 -0.53
C ARG A 16 6.66 -4.67 -0.47
N LYS A 17 7.13 -3.51 -0.01
CA LYS A 17 6.30 -2.30 0.13
C LYS A 17 5.81 -1.73 -1.20
N LEU A 18 6.59 -1.86 -2.27
CA LEU A 18 6.13 -1.51 -3.62
C LEU A 18 5.00 -2.43 -4.09
N LEU A 19 5.15 -3.75 -3.88
CA LEU A 19 4.07 -4.69 -4.20
C LEU A 19 2.83 -4.44 -3.31
N THR A 20 3.04 -4.14 -2.02
CA THR A 20 1.97 -3.71 -1.11
C THR A 20 1.22 -2.52 -1.67
N ALA A 21 1.92 -1.48 -2.15
CA ALA A 21 1.28 -0.29 -2.71
C ALA A 21 0.33 -0.63 -3.86
N ILE A 22 0.78 -1.49 -4.78
CA ILE A 22 -0.02 -1.92 -5.93
C ILE A 22 -1.29 -2.66 -5.47
N ILE A 23 -1.13 -3.64 -4.58
CA ILE A 23 -2.23 -4.48 -4.10
C ILE A 23 -3.19 -3.68 -3.21
N SER A 24 -2.68 -2.87 -2.29
CA SER A 24 -3.53 -2.06 -1.41
C SER A 24 -4.32 -1.01 -2.18
N SER A 25 -3.75 -0.44 -3.25
CA SER A 25 -4.49 0.48 -4.11
C SER A 25 -5.58 -0.20 -4.91
N LEU A 26 -5.35 -1.43 -5.36
CA LEU A 26 -6.38 -2.25 -5.99
C LEU A 26 -7.54 -2.52 -5.03
N LEU A 27 -7.23 -2.95 -3.80
CA LEU A 27 -8.23 -3.21 -2.77
C LEU A 27 -8.98 -1.93 -2.36
N PHE A 28 -8.29 -0.80 -2.29
CA PHE A 28 -8.90 0.50 -2.00
C PHE A 28 -9.93 0.89 -3.06
N ALA A 29 -9.55 0.80 -4.35
CA ALA A 29 -10.46 1.10 -5.45
C ALA A 29 -11.65 0.15 -5.47
N LEU A 30 -11.41 -1.17 -5.31
CA LEU A 30 -12.49 -2.15 -5.20
C LEU A 30 -13.44 -1.83 -4.05
N PHE A 31 -12.91 -1.53 -2.86
CA PHE A 31 -13.71 -1.23 -1.68
C PHE A 31 -14.65 -0.04 -1.93
N PHE A 32 -14.13 1.08 -2.43
CA PHE A 32 -14.93 2.29 -2.64
C PHE A 32 -15.87 2.18 -3.85
N THR A 33 -15.46 1.54 -4.94
CA THR A 33 -16.37 1.33 -6.07
C THR A 33 -17.51 0.39 -5.68
N ILE A 34 -17.22 -0.73 -5.00
CA ILE A 34 -18.25 -1.66 -4.49
C ILE A 34 -19.17 -0.94 -3.49
N LEU A 35 -18.61 -0.13 -2.60
CA LEU A 35 -19.39 0.66 -1.66
C LEU A 35 -20.35 1.61 -2.40
N ALA A 36 -19.91 2.26 -3.48
CA ALA A 36 -20.73 3.15 -4.29
C ALA A 36 -21.94 2.45 -4.92
N LEU A 37 -21.83 1.17 -5.34
CA LEU A 37 -22.97 0.42 -5.90
C LEU A 37 -24.17 0.37 -4.95
N PHE A 38 -23.95 0.37 -3.64
CA PHE A 38 -25.04 0.34 -2.64
C PHE A 38 -25.77 1.68 -2.51
N PHE A 39 -25.19 2.77 -3.00
CA PHE A 39 -25.74 4.13 -2.88
C PHE A 39 -26.20 4.73 -4.21
N THR A 40 -25.91 4.09 -5.35
CA THR A 40 -26.28 4.57 -6.69
C THR A 40 -27.38 3.72 -7.32
N THR A 41 -28.39 4.36 -7.93
CA THR A 41 -29.44 3.72 -8.72
C THR A 41 -29.40 4.21 -10.18
N PRO A 42 -29.39 3.31 -11.19
CA PRO A 42 -29.31 1.85 -11.08
C PRO A 42 -27.92 1.39 -10.58
N ALA A 43 -27.89 0.29 -9.84
CA ALA A 43 -26.65 -0.29 -9.33
C ALA A 43 -25.83 -0.87 -10.49
N ARG A 44 -24.75 -0.18 -10.87
CA ARG A 44 -23.82 -0.61 -11.91
C ARG A 44 -22.39 -0.39 -11.44
N PHE A 45 -21.50 -1.31 -11.78
CA PHE A 45 -20.07 -1.11 -11.55
C PHE A 45 -19.56 0.03 -12.44
N ASP A 46 -19.07 1.08 -11.79
CA ASP A 46 -18.45 2.23 -12.44
C ASP A 46 -16.95 1.98 -12.61
N GLY A 47 -16.57 1.62 -13.84
CA GLY A 47 -15.18 1.36 -14.21
C GLY A 47 -14.31 2.61 -14.14
N ASP A 48 -14.84 3.78 -14.51
CA ASP A 48 -14.09 5.04 -14.52
C ASP A 48 -13.75 5.47 -13.09
N LEU A 49 -14.72 5.35 -12.18
CA LEU A 49 -14.51 5.56 -10.75
C LEU A 49 -13.45 4.58 -10.20
N PHE A 50 -13.55 3.30 -10.55
CA PHE A 50 -12.58 2.29 -10.12
C PHE A 50 -11.15 2.64 -10.55
N PHE A 51 -10.94 2.91 -11.84
CA PHE A 51 -9.59 3.23 -12.34
C PHE A 51 -9.09 4.56 -11.77
N THR A 52 -9.94 5.58 -11.67
CA THR A 52 -9.59 6.87 -11.07
C THR A 52 -9.10 6.69 -9.62
N LEU A 53 -9.87 5.97 -8.80
CA LEU A 53 -9.50 5.69 -7.41
C LEU A 53 -8.24 4.83 -7.31
N TYR A 54 -8.08 3.86 -8.21
CA TYR A 54 -6.92 2.99 -8.26
C TYR A 54 -5.63 3.78 -8.52
N TYR A 55 -5.59 4.55 -9.62
CA TYR A 55 -4.39 5.30 -10.00
C TYR A 55 -4.11 6.45 -9.04
N LEU A 56 -5.14 7.18 -8.58
CA LEU A 56 -4.96 8.24 -7.60
C LEU A 56 -4.36 7.70 -6.30
N ASN A 57 -4.93 6.61 -5.75
CA ASN A 57 -4.40 6.02 -4.53
C ASN A 57 -3.00 5.42 -4.75
N LEU A 58 -2.75 4.78 -5.90
CA LEU A 58 -1.43 4.25 -6.25
C LEU A 58 -0.36 5.35 -6.29
N MET A 59 -0.65 6.49 -6.92
CA MET A 59 0.27 7.63 -6.96
C MET A 59 0.60 8.12 -5.54
N ILE A 60 -0.41 8.32 -4.70
CA ILE A 60 -0.23 8.78 -3.31
C ILE A 60 0.58 7.76 -2.50
N VAL A 61 0.23 6.48 -2.58
CA VAL A 61 0.87 5.45 -1.76
C VAL A 61 2.29 5.18 -2.19
N ILE A 62 2.60 5.13 -3.50
CA ILE A 62 3.97 4.93 -3.98
C ILE A 62 4.87 6.13 -3.61
N THR A 63 4.37 7.35 -3.74
CA THR A 63 5.17 8.57 -3.47
C THR A 63 5.36 8.83 -1.98
N PHE A 64 4.31 8.61 -1.18
CA PHE A 64 4.30 8.98 0.24
C PHE A 64 4.10 7.78 1.17
N GLY A 65 3.11 6.93 0.89
CA GLY A 65 2.75 5.79 1.77
C GLY A 65 3.90 4.81 2.04
N VAL A 66 4.71 4.50 1.02
CA VAL A 66 5.89 3.64 1.14
C VAL A 66 6.91 4.24 2.11
N LEU A 67 7.18 5.54 2.02
CA LEU A 67 8.11 6.24 2.91
C LEU A 67 7.61 6.25 4.35
N VAL A 68 6.33 6.60 4.57
CA VAL A 68 5.69 6.56 5.88
C VAL A 68 5.79 5.16 6.49
N SER A 69 5.59 4.11 5.68
CA SER A 69 5.66 2.73 6.17
C SER A 69 7.07 2.27 6.52
N LEU A 70 8.09 2.72 5.77
CA LEU A 70 9.49 2.47 6.13
C LEU A 70 9.85 3.19 7.44
N PHE A 71 9.42 4.44 7.58
CA PHE A 71 9.67 5.25 8.76
C PHE A 71 8.95 4.70 10.00
N SER A 72 7.69 4.28 9.88
CA SER A 72 6.95 3.68 11.00
C SER A 72 7.53 2.34 11.44
N ASP A 73 7.99 1.50 10.51
CA ASP A 73 8.73 0.27 10.82
C ASP A 73 10.06 0.56 11.50
N PHE A 74 10.77 1.61 11.08
CA PHE A 74 12.02 2.02 11.69
C PHE A 74 11.81 2.52 13.13
N LEU A 75 10.94 3.52 13.33
CA LEU A 75 10.66 4.08 14.65
C LEU A 75 10.16 3.02 15.64
N SER A 76 9.27 2.13 15.21
CA SER A 76 8.75 1.09 16.08
C SER A 76 9.83 0.12 16.59
N LYS A 77 10.86 -0.17 15.78
CA LYS A 77 12.00 -1.01 16.18
C LYS A 77 12.85 -0.34 17.26
N GLU A 78 13.03 0.98 17.17
CA GLU A 78 13.76 1.76 18.17
C GLU A 78 12.98 1.86 19.50
N MET A 79 11.65 1.95 19.43
CA MET A 79 10.80 2.11 20.62
C MET A 79 10.50 0.81 21.37
N SER A 80 10.50 -0.34 20.70
CA SER A 80 10.17 -1.60 21.37
C SER A 80 10.88 -2.82 20.80
N LYS A 81 11.42 -3.65 21.71
CA LYS A 81 11.99 -4.96 21.40
C LYS A 81 10.91 -6.07 21.31
N LYS A 82 9.72 -5.86 21.89
CA LYS A 82 8.63 -6.84 21.86
C LYS A 82 7.91 -6.77 20.51
N THR A 83 7.82 -7.89 19.80
CA THR A 83 7.21 -7.95 18.46
C THR A 83 5.80 -7.37 18.44
N TYR A 84 4.92 -7.78 19.35
CA TYR A 84 3.54 -7.30 19.39
C TYR A 84 3.44 -5.77 19.57
N THR A 85 4.18 -5.23 20.54
CA THR A 85 4.22 -3.78 20.81
C THR A 85 4.79 -3.01 19.63
N ARG A 86 5.82 -3.54 18.96
CA ARG A 86 6.40 -2.95 17.74
C ARG A 86 5.36 -2.85 16.62
N GLU A 87 4.59 -3.90 16.39
CA GLU A 87 3.55 -3.90 15.35
C GLU A 87 2.47 -2.84 15.64
N ILE A 88 2.02 -2.71 16.89
CA ILE A 88 1.06 -1.68 17.30
C ILE A 88 1.63 -0.28 17.09
N ILE A 89 2.84 -0.02 17.56
CA ILE A 89 3.49 1.30 17.41
C ILE A 89 3.64 1.65 15.92
N SER A 90 4.06 0.68 15.11
CA SER A 90 4.17 0.86 13.65
C SER A 90 2.82 1.17 13.01
N PHE A 91 1.75 0.49 13.44
CA PHE A 91 0.39 0.75 12.97
C PHE A 91 -0.06 2.18 13.31
N ILE A 92 0.12 2.61 14.56
CA ILE A 92 -0.26 3.95 15.01
C ILE A 92 0.47 5.02 14.19
N PHE A 93 1.79 4.90 14.02
CA PHE A 93 2.54 5.85 13.21
C PHE A 93 2.14 5.84 11.74
N HIS A 94 1.82 4.66 11.19
CA HIS A 94 1.39 4.56 9.80
C HIS A 94 0.02 5.23 9.58
N CYS A 95 -0.94 4.98 10.47
CA CYS A 95 -2.23 5.65 10.47
C CYS A 95 -2.10 7.17 10.69
N ALA A 96 -1.19 7.60 11.58
CA ALA A 96 -0.89 9.02 11.77
C ALA A 96 -0.36 9.67 10.49
N GLY A 97 0.44 8.96 9.69
CA GLY A 97 0.86 9.43 8.36
C GLY A 97 -0.27 9.50 7.34
N GLY A 98 -1.29 8.65 7.44
CA GLY A 98 -2.49 8.71 6.59
C GLY A 98 -3.50 9.79 6.99
N ALA A 99 -3.49 10.23 8.25
CA ALA A 99 -4.46 11.18 8.80
C ALA A 99 -4.57 12.55 8.09
N PRO A 100 -3.48 13.17 7.57
CA PRO A 100 -3.56 14.42 6.81
C PRO A 100 -4.47 14.33 5.56
N LEU A 101 -4.64 13.13 5.01
CA LEU A 101 -5.51 12.84 3.87
C LEU A 101 -6.94 12.45 4.29
N LYS A 102 -7.33 12.76 5.54
CA LYS A 102 -8.65 12.51 6.15
C LYS A 102 -9.07 11.04 6.05
N ALA A 103 -10.37 10.78 5.87
CA ALA A 103 -10.94 9.43 5.88
C ALA A 103 -10.37 8.54 4.77
N LEU A 104 -10.19 9.06 3.55
CA LEU A 104 -9.63 8.30 2.42
C LEU A 104 -8.18 7.90 2.71
N GLY A 105 -7.38 8.84 3.24
CA GLY A 105 -6.02 8.59 3.69
C GLY A 105 -5.91 7.52 4.74
N LEU A 106 -6.81 7.55 5.74
CA LEU A 106 -6.83 6.58 6.82
C LEU A 106 -7.17 5.18 6.32
N VAL A 107 -8.20 5.04 5.47
CA VAL A 107 -8.57 3.75 4.87
C VAL A 107 -7.41 3.20 4.03
N SER A 108 -6.77 4.05 3.23
CA SER A 108 -5.59 3.67 2.44
C SER A 108 -4.43 3.21 3.32
N ALA A 109 -4.11 3.93 4.40
CA ALA A 109 -3.07 3.56 5.34
C ALA A 109 -3.35 2.23 6.05
N ILE A 110 -4.61 1.99 6.47
CA ILE A 110 -5.00 0.73 7.10
C ILE A 110 -4.84 -0.43 6.11
N LEU A 111 -5.36 -0.30 4.88
CA LEU A 111 -5.23 -1.33 3.84
C LEU A 111 -3.77 -1.62 3.51
N PHE A 112 -2.96 -0.57 3.32
CA PHE A 112 -1.53 -0.72 3.08
C PHE A 112 -0.86 -1.49 4.22
N PHE A 113 -1.11 -1.10 5.47
CA PHE A 113 -0.51 -1.75 6.62
C PHE A 113 -0.86 -3.24 6.69
N ILE A 114 -2.14 -3.58 6.53
CA ILE A 114 -2.60 -4.97 6.55
C ILE A 114 -1.91 -5.79 5.46
N VAL A 115 -1.90 -5.29 4.23
CA VAL A 115 -1.25 -5.98 3.10
C VAL A 115 0.26 -6.13 3.34
N ASP A 116 0.96 -5.12 3.88
CA ASP A 116 2.39 -5.23 4.18
C ASP A 116 2.68 -6.35 5.19
N ARG A 117 1.85 -6.49 6.24
CA ARG A 117 2.03 -7.56 7.25
C ARG A 117 1.70 -8.94 6.72
N ILE A 118 0.73 -9.05 5.83
CA ILE A 118 0.44 -10.31 5.14
C ILE A 118 1.63 -10.69 4.24
N LEU A 119 2.12 -9.76 3.42
CA LEU A 119 3.23 -10.00 2.50
C LEU A 119 4.57 -10.26 3.21
N LYS A 120 4.73 -9.92 4.50
CA LYS A 120 5.90 -10.35 5.29
C LYS A 120 6.03 -11.87 5.40
N LYS A 121 4.92 -12.62 5.21
CA LYS A 121 4.89 -14.08 5.27
C LYS A 121 5.22 -14.75 3.93
N VAL A 122 5.43 -13.96 2.87
CA VAL A 122 5.68 -14.45 1.51
C VAL A 122 7.04 -13.96 1.01
N LYS A 123 7.76 -14.80 0.27
CA LYS A 123 9.01 -14.38 -0.38
C LYS A 123 8.69 -13.53 -1.61
N VAL A 124 8.84 -12.21 -1.49
CA VAL A 124 8.63 -11.26 -2.59
C VAL A 124 9.94 -11.01 -3.35
N GLY A 125 9.98 -11.45 -4.60
CA GLY A 125 11.08 -11.16 -5.54
C GLY A 125 10.83 -9.87 -6.33
N TRP A 126 11.89 -9.31 -6.92
CA TRP A 126 11.75 -8.18 -7.86
C TRP A 126 10.86 -8.53 -9.06
N LEU A 127 10.90 -9.78 -9.52
CA LEU A 127 10.07 -10.23 -10.63
C LEU A 127 8.57 -10.03 -10.35
N SER A 128 8.11 -10.31 -9.13
CA SER A 128 6.71 -10.08 -8.74
C SER A 128 6.33 -8.60 -8.81
N VAL A 129 7.24 -7.71 -8.40
CA VAL A 129 7.03 -6.25 -8.48
C VAL A 129 6.98 -5.79 -9.93
N ILE A 130 7.91 -6.26 -10.77
CA ILE A 130 8.00 -5.90 -12.19
C ILE A 130 6.75 -6.37 -12.93
N ILE A 131 6.32 -7.61 -12.72
CA ILE A 131 5.10 -8.15 -13.34
C ILE A 131 3.88 -7.32 -12.90
N ALA A 132 3.76 -7.02 -11.61
CA ALA A 132 2.64 -6.23 -11.10
C ALA A 132 2.63 -4.82 -11.73
N LEU A 133 3.78 -4.14 -11.77
CA LEU A 133 3.91 -2.83 -12.43
C LEU A 133 3.63 -2.89 -13.93
N PHE A 134 4.08 -3.94 -14.61
CA PHE A 134 3.80 -4.13 -16.03
C PHE A 134 2.29 -4.24 -16.29
N ILE A 135 1.56 -4.97 -15.45
CA ILE A 135 0.10 -5.05 -15.52
C ILE A 135 -0.53 -3.67 -15.31
N VAL A 136 -0.08 -2.91 -14.30
CA VAL A 136 -0.57 -1.53 -14.06
C VAL A 136 -0.41 -0.67 -15.32
N VAL A 137 0.78 -0.68 -15.93
CA VAL A 137 1.07 0.13 -17.11
C VAL A 137 0.26 -0.34 -18.32
N LEU A 138 0.14 -1.65 -18.53
CA LEU A 138 -0.65 -2.21 -19.64
C LEU A 138 -2.11 -1.78 -19.55
N VAL A 139 -2.71 -1.91 -18.37
CA VAL A 139 -4.11 -1.50 -18.13
C VAL A 139 -4.27 0.00 -18.34
N PHE A 140 -3.32 0.82 -17.91
CA PHE A 140 -3.35 2.27 -18.14
C PHE A 140 -3.36 2.61 -19.64
N ILE A 141 -2.49 1.97 -20.43
CA ILE A 141 -2.42 2.18 -21.89
C ILE A 141 -3.74 1.79 -22.56
N ILE A 142 -4.36 0.68 -22.15
CA ILE A 142 -5.65 0.25 -22.72
C ILE A 142 -6.76 1.26 -22.39
N MET A 143 -6.72 1.91 -21.22
CA MET A 143 -7.75 2.85 -20.78
C MET A 143 -7.65 4.25 -21.41
N ILE A 144 -6.48 4.64 -21.92
CA ILE A 144 -6.29 5.96 -22.55
C ILE A 144 -6.49 5.94 -24.07
N GLN A 145 -6.63 4.75 -24.67
CA GLN A 145 -6.94 4.56 -26.09
C GLN A 145 -8.43 4.77 -26.35
#